data_AF-D0NR23-F1
#
_entry.id   AF-D0NR23-F1
#
_cell.length_a   1.000
_cell.length_b   1.000
_cell.length_c   1.000
_cell.angle_alpha   90.00
_cell.angle_beta   90.00
_cell.angle_gamma   90.00
#
_symmetry.space_group_name_H-M   'P 1'
#
loop_
_entity.id
_entity.type
_entity.pdbx_description
1 polymer ?
#
loop_
_entity_poly.entity_id
_entity_poly.type
_entity_poly.pdbx_seq_one_letter_code
_entity_poly.pdbx_strand_id
1 'polypeptide(L)'
;MIRSEPSTAFSEDFQPSKNPSSAHEYGVPSKSDIEGSVHDIVSVHVSYIVGRPLAAMLANDGADVYSADIDSLYLFRRGKLIPSEETQETACKKSRVIITGVPVKSYKLPLEWVSENTVIIYVASFKNVDDAELLKIKGVQYVPLVGKVTVAMLERNLLRLYENFHWKPKKVWQ
;
A
#
# COMPACT_ATOMS: atom_id res chain seq x y z
N MET A 1 -45.22 -24.91 -6.43
CA MET A 1 -44.60 -25.40 -7.69
C MET A 1 -44.75 -24.30 -8.74
N ILE A 2 -43.83 -23.33 -8.73
CA ILE A 2 -43.59 -22.38 -9.83
C ILE A 2 -42.07 -22.23 -9.86
N ARG A 3 -41.44 -22.83 -10.87
CA ARG A 3 -40.01 -22.70 -11.18
C ARG A 3 -39.88 -21.53 -12.15
N SER A 4 -39.07 -20.53 -11.82
CA SER A 4 -38.60 -19.49 -12.73
C SER A 4 -37.10 -19.68 -12.93
N GLU A 5 -36.69 -19.85 -14.18
CA GLU A 5 -35.31 -20.13 -14.60
C GLU A 5 -34.35 -18.95 -14.29
N PRO A 6 -33.07 -19.22 -13.97
CA PRO A 6 -32.08 -18.16 -13.82
C PRO A 6 -31.57 -17.70 -15.19
N SER A 7 -31.54 -16.37 -15.39
CA SER A 7 -31.03 -15.71 -16.59
C SER A 7 -29.55 -16.04 -16.84
N THR A 8 -29.27 -16.77 -17.92
CA THR A 8 -27.96 -16.94 -18.54
C THR A 8 -27.60 -15.72 -19.37
N ALA A 9 -26.79 -14.82 -18.83
CA ALA A 9 -26.15 -13.77 -19.60
C ALA A 9 -24.93 -13.20 -18.84
N PHE A 10 -23.89 -14.00 -18.65
CA PHE A 10 -22.52 -13.53 -18.46
C PHE A 10 -21.58 -14.73 -18.65
N SER A 11 -20.50 -14.55 -19.42
CA SER A 11 -19.38 -15.47 -19.64
C SER A 11 -19.45 -16.48 -20.81
N GLU A 12 -19.64 -15.97 -22.02
CA GLU A 12 -18.87 -16.47 -23.17
C GLU A 12 -18.12 -15.26 -23.76
N ASP A 13 -16.88 -15.49 -24.21
CA ASP A 13 -15.88 -14.49 -24.68
C ASP A 13 -14.80 -14.05 -23.66
N PHE A 14 -14.12 -15.03 -23.05
CA PHE A 14 -12.70 -14.88 -22.71
C PHE A 14 -11.93 -16.10 -23.21
N GLN A 15 -11.36 -16.00 -24.42
CA GLN A 15 -10.35 -16.95 -24.89
C GLN A 15 -8.96 -16.43 -24.51
N PRO A 16 -8.20 -17.13 -23.65
CA PRO A 16 -6.85 -16.71 -23.31
C PRO A 16 -5.93 -16.80 -24.54
N SER A 17 -5.24 -15.70 -24.88
CA SER A 17 -4.31 -15.67 -26.01
C SER A 17 -3.17 -16.67 -25.78
N LYS A 18 -3.03 -17.63 -26.69
CA LYS A 18 -1.89 -18.54 -26.77
C LYS A 18 -0.67 -17.80 -27.32
N ASN A 19 0.03 -17.04 -26.48
CA ASN A 19 1.42 -16.62 -26.69
C ASN A 19 2.01 -16.12 -25.36
N PRO A 20 2.84 -16.93 -24.66
CA PRO A 20 3.38 -16.57 -23.34
C PRO A 20 4.66 -15.71 -23.40
N SER A 21 4.99 -15.10 -24.54
CA SER A 21 6.32 -14.49 -24.78
C SER A 21 6.37 -12.96 -24.82
N SER A 22 5.36 -12.26 -24.32
CA SER A 22 5.42 -10.78 -24.18
C SER A 22 4.80 -10.25 -22.88
N ALA A 23 4.86 -11.05 -21.81
CA ALA A 23 4.69 -10.47 -20.47
C ALA A 23 5.94 -9.62 -20.20
N HIS A 24 5.80 -8.30 -20.29
CA HIS A 24 6.74 -7.41 -19.62
C HIS A 24 6.80 -7.85 -18.17
N GLU A 25 7.95 -8.37 -17.79
CA GLU A 25 8.26 -8.86 -16.46
C GLU A 25 8.17 -7.66 -15.51
N TYR A 26 6.99 -7.42 -14.93
CA TYR A 26 6.87 -6.55 -13.78
C TYR A 26 7.62 -7.27 -12.65
N GLY A 27 8.90 -6.92 -12.51
CA GLY A 27 9.79 -7.48 -11.51
C GLY A 27 9.09 -7.54 -10.16
N VAL A 28 9.11 -8.72 -9.54
CA VAL A 28 8.65 -8.89 -8.17
C VAL A 28 9.56 -8.02 -7.30
N PRO A 29 9.02 -7.02 -6.57
CA PRO A 29 9.87 -6.18 -5.76
C PRO A 29 10.58 -7.02 -4.71
N SER A 30 11.91 -7.00 -4.75
CA SER A 30 12.80 -7.78 -3.91
C SER A 30 13.20 -6.98 -2.68
N LYS A 31 13.62 -7.64 -1.59
CA LYS A 31 14.14 -6.95 -0.39
C LYS A 31 15.26 -5.95 -0.74
N SER A 32 16.09 -6.29 -1.73
CA SER A 32 17.15 -5.42 -2.25
C SER A 32 16.67 -4.13 -2.90
N ASP A 33 15.40 -4.01 -3.29
CA ASP A 33 14.84 -2.77 -3.86
C ASP A 33 14.66 -1.69 -2.79
N ILE A 34 14.58 -2.09 -1.51
CA ILE A 34 14.52 -1.22 -0.34
C ILE A 34 15.90 -1.14 0.34
N GLU A 35 16.71 -2.21 0.23
CA GLU A 35 18.01 -2.36 0.89
C GLU A 35 19.16 -1.59 0.20
N GLY A 36 18.98 -1.18 -1.06
CA GLY A 36 19.98 -0.42 -1.85
C GLY A 36 19.51 0.95 -2.36
N SER A 37 18.26 1.33 -2.11
CA SER A 37 17.70 2.60 -2.58
C SER A 37 18.00 3.70 -1.57
N VAL A 38 18.71 4.73 -2.04
CA VAL A 38 19.01 5.98 -1.33
C VAL A 38 17.79 6.45 -0.51
N HIS A 39 17.86 6.32 0.82
CA HIS A 39 16.97 6.88 1.84
C HIS A 39 15.58 7.29 1.33
N ASP A 40 14.73 6.33 1.00
CA ASP A 40 13.36 6.67 0.62
C ASP A 40 12.63 7.21 1.86
N ILE A 41 12.29 8.50 1.80
CA ILE A 41 11.52 9.19 2.82
C ILE A 41 10.04 8.93 2.54
N VAL A 42 9.35 8.38 3.54
CA VAL A 42 7.94 8.04 3.46
C VAL A 42 7.15 8.88 4.46
N SER A 43 6.05 9.52 4.03
CA SER A 43 5.10 10.14 4.95
C SER A 43 3.86 9.25 5.09
N VAL A 44 3.47 8.95 6.33
CA VAL A 44 2.32 8.10 6.67
C VAL A 44 1.33 8.90 7.49
N HIS A 45 0.18 9.21 6.89
CA HIS A 45 -0.93 9.94 7.50
C HIS A 45 -2.11 8.98 7.71
N VAL A 46 -2.00 8.09 8.69
CA VAL A 46 -2.96 7.00 8.93
C VAL A 46 -3.23 6.88 10.42
N SER A 47 -4.44 6.46 10.78
CA SER A 47 -4.85 6.27 12.18
C SER A 47 -3.88 5.39 12.97
N TYR A 48 -3.85 5.58 14.29
CA TYR A 48 -3.01 4.84 15.24
C TYR A 48 -2.97 3.33 15.03
N ILE A 49 -4.11 2.72 14.65
CA ILE A 49 -4.28 1.26 14.52
C ILE A 49 -3.47 0.68 13.36
N VAL A 50 -3.28 1.44 12.27
CA VAL A 50 -2.62 0.93 11.04
C VAL A 50 -1.34 1.71 10.73
N GLY A 51 -1.31 3.01 11.01
CA GLY A 51 -0.22 3.90 10.63
C GLY A 51 1.10 3.60 11.33
N ARG A 52 1.10 3.45 12.66
CA ARG A 52 2.33 3.18 13.42
C ARG A 52 2.94 1.81 13.13
N PRO A 53 2.17 0.70 13.09
CA PRO A 53 2.72 -0.59 12.68
C PRO A 53 3.29 -0.58 11.26
N LEU A 54 2.61 0.09 10.32
CA LEU A 54 3.08 0.24 8.95
C LEU A 54 4.37 1.06 8.88
N ALA A 55 4.44 2.19 9.58
CA ALA A 55 5.64 3.03 9.63
C ALA A 55 6.83 2.29 10.24
N ALA A 56 6.61 1.53 11.32
CA ALA A 56 7.63 0.70 11.92
C ALA A 56 8.13 -0.41 10.97
N MET A 57 7.24 -1.06 10.23
CA MET A 57 7.59 -2.07 9.24
C MET A 57 8.48 -1.49 8.13
N LEU A 58 8.06 -0.38 7.53
CA LEU A 58 8.82 0.30 6.49
C LEU A 58 10.20 0.79 6.99
N ALA A 59 10.25 1.30 8.22
CA ALA A 59 11.52 1.72 8.83
C ALA A 59 12.44 0.55 9.17
N ASN A 60 11.89 -0.64 9.44
CA ASN A 60 12.64 -1.87 9.61
C ASN A 60 13.20 -2.39 8.29
N ASP A 61 12.51 -2.12 7.18
CA ASP A 61 12.97 -2.42 5.83
C ASP A 61 13.98 -1.39 5.28
N GLY A 62 14.34 -0.37 6.07
CA GLY A 62 15.42 0.58 5.78
C GLY A 62 14.99 1.99 5.41
N ALA A 63 13.68 2.26 5.32
CA ALA A 63 13.15 3.58 5.00
C ALA A 63 13.25 4.55 6.19
N ASP A 64 13.24 5.85 5.89
CA ASP A 64 13.00 6.90 6.86
C ASP A 64 11.54 7.30 6.80
N VAL A 65 10.78 7.07 7.88
CA VAL A 65 9.32 7.20 7.82
C VAL A 65 8.84 8.28 8.77
N TYR A 66 8.33 9.36 8.20
CA TYR A 66 7.54 10.35 8.94
C TYR A 66 6.13 9.80 9.17
N SER A 67 5.80 9.47 10.42
CA SER A 67 4.46 9.09 10.84
C SER A 67 3.76 10.31 11.43
N ALA A 68 2.76 10.81 10.73
CA ALA A 68 1.92 11.92 11.18
C ALA A 68 0.66 11.38 11.89
N ASP A 69 0.37 11.98 13.03
CA ASP A 69 -0.89 11.88 13.77
C ASP A 69 -1.53 13.28 13.83
N ILE A 70 -2.72 13.41 14.42
CA ILE A 70 -3.45 14.69 14.52
C ILE A 70 -2.57 15.78 15.16
N ASP A 71 -1.91 15.47 16.27
CA ASP A 71 -1.15 16.45 17.08
C ASP A 71 0.35 16.19 17.12
N SER A 72 0.87 15.22 16.35
CA SER A 72 2.28 14.83 16.46
C SER A 72 2.88 14.30 15.17
N LEU A 73 4.18 14.51 15.00
CA LEU A 73 4.96 13.96 13.91
C LEU A 73 6.16 13.22 14.49
N TYR A 74 6.34 11.99 14.07
CA TYR A 74 7.48 11.17 14.48
C TYR A 74 8.25 10.68 13.26
N LEU A 75 9.58 10.64 13.38
CA LEU A 75 10.46 9.97 12.44
C LEU A 75 10.78 8.56 12.98
N PHE A 76 10.34 7.54 12.24
CA PHE A 76 10.78 6.17 12.42
C PHE A 76 12.04 5.92 11.58
N ARG A 77 13.11 5.48 12.24
CA ARG A 77 14.38 5.15 11.59
C ARG A 77 15.05 4.00 12.31
N ARG A 78 15.29 2.88 11.62
CA ARG A 78 16.02 1.70 12.13
C ARG A 78 15.50 1.23 13.51
N GLY A 79 14.19 1.06 13.65
CA GLY A 79 13.54 0.62 14.88
C GLY A 79 13.48 1.67 16.01
N LYS A 80 13.89 2.92 15.77
CA LYS A 80 13.75 4.02 16.73
C LYS A 80 12.58 4.92 16.35
N LEU A 81 11.87 5.39 17.38
CA LEU A 81 10.82 6.40 17.28
C LEU A 81 11.38 7.73 17.78
N ILE A 82 11.49 8.73 16.90
CA ILE A 82 12.11 10.02 17.22
C ILE A 82 11.06 11.12 17.01
N PRO A 83 10.71 11.93 18.02
CA PRO A 83 9.88 13.12 17.82
C PRO A 83 10.52 14.04 16.77
N SER A 84 9.73 14.50 15.80
CA SER A 84 10.22 15.36 14.72
C SER A 84 9.81 16.82 14.97
N GLU A 85 10.71 17.75 14.71
CA GLU A 85 10.43 19.20 14.71
C GLU A 85 9.87 19.69 13.36
N GLU A 86 9.90 18.85 12.33
CA GLU A 86 9.34 19.14 11.02
C GLU A 86 7.81 19.29 11.06
N THR A 87 7.26 20.02 10.10
CA THR A 87 5.81 20.06 9.87
C THR A 87 5.38 18.92 8.95
N GLN A 88 4.10 18.56 8.96
CA GLN A 88 3.53 17.59 8.02
C GLN A 88 3.78 17.99 6.55
N GLU A 89 3.67 19.29 6.25
CA GLU A 89 3.97 19.84 4.93
C GLU A 89 5.43 19.54 4.51
N THR A 90 6.39 19.89 5.34
CA THR A 90 7.81 19.72 5.01
C THR A 90 8.17 18.24 4.90
N ALA A 91 7.59 17.39 5.76
CA ALA A 91 7.75 15.94 5.68
C ALA A 91 7.20 15.38 4.36
N CYS A 92 5.99 15.79 3.94
CA CYS A 92 5.40 15.39 2.66
C CYS A 92 6.25 15.84 1.46
N LYS A 93 6.72 17.08 1.43
CA LYS A 93 7.56 17.61 0.33
C LYS A 93 8.88 16.86 0.19
N LYS A 94 9.47 16.41 1.31
CA LYS A 94 10.69 15.58 1.33
C LYS A 94 10.43 14.12 0.93
N SER A 95 9.18 13.66 0.96
CA SER A 95 8.83 12.26 0.78
C SER A 95 8.70 11.86 -0.69
N ARG A 96 9.30 10.73 -1.04
CA ARG A 96 9.11 10.07 -2.35
C ARG A 96 7.87 9.18 -2.38
N VAL A 97 7.42 8.74 -1.21
CA VAL A 97 6.19 7.97 -1.06
C VAL A 97 5.31 8.64 0.00
N ILE A 98 4.04 8.87 -0.31
CA ILE A 98 3.05 9.38 0.64
C ILE A 98 1.93 8.36 0.77
N ILE A 99 1.75 7.85 1.98
CA ILE A 99 0.67 6.92 2.34
C ILE A 99 -0.34 7.69 3.17
N THR A 100 -1.58 7.73 2.73
CA THR A 100 -2.64 8.46 3.43
C THR A 100 -3.89 7.61 3.58
N GLY A 101 -4.49 7.66 4.76
CA GLY A 101 -5.62 6.84 5.17
C GLY A 101 -6.39 7.46 6.32
N VAL A 102 -6.46 8.79 6.35
CA VAL A 102 -7.15 9.54 7.42
C VAL A 102 -8.65 9.23 7.35
N PRO A 103 -9.27 8.72 8.44
CA PRO A 103 -10.68 8.32 8.45
C PRO A 103 -11.64 9.52 8.60
N VAL A 104 -11.31 10.65 7.97
CA VAL A 104 -12.07 11.90 8.07
C VAL A 104 -12.46 12.34 6.66
N LYS A 105 -13.76 12.38 6.37
CA LYS A 105 -14.29 12.72 5.03
C LYS A 105 -13.90 14.12 4.54
N SER A 106 -13.68 15.06 5.47
CA SER A 106 -13.28 16.43 5.15
C SER A 106 -11.77 16.57 4.93
N TYR A 107 -10.96 15.58 5.32
CA TYR A 107 -9.52 15.65 5.13
C TYR A 107 -9.17 15.35 3.68
N LYS A 108 -8.45 16.28 3.05
CA LYS A 108 -7.84 16.11 1.74
C LYS A 108 -6.34 16.39 1.88
N LEU A 109 -5.52 15.56 1.24
CA LEU A 109 -4.09 15.83 1.14
C LEU A 109 -3.90 17.07 0.24
N PRO A 110 -3.28 18.15 0.73
CA PRO A 110 -3.01 19.32 -0.08
C PRO A 110 -2.01 18.99 -1.20
N LEU A 111 -2.33 19.40 -2.44
CA LEU A 111 -1.53 19.05 -3.61
C LEU A 111 -0.18 19.78 -3.62
N GLU A 112 -0.11 20.94 -2.97
CA GLU A 112 1.11 21.71 -2.75
C GLU A 112 2.16 20.97 -1.88
N TRP A 113 1.76 19.91 -1.17
CA TRP A 113 2.66 19.08 -0.38
C TRP A 113 3.27 17.93 -1.19
N VAL A 114 2.76 17.69 -2.41
CA VAL A 114 3.18 16.59 -3.28
C VAL A 114 4.28 17.07 -4.23
N SER A 115 5.43 16.43 -4.15
CA SER A 115 6.57 16.68 -5.05
C SER A 115 6.43 15.91 -6.37
N GLU A 116 7.21 16.30 -7.38
CA GLU A 116 7.29 15.55 -8.64
C GLU A 116 7.82 14.12 -8.41
N ASN A 117 7.35 13.17 -9.21
CA ASN A 117 7.72 11.75 -9.13
C ASN A 117 7.39 11.07 -7.79
N THR A 118 6.49 11.64 -6.99
CA THR A 118 6.03 11.02 -5.74
C THR A 118 5.02 9.90 -6.01
N VAL A 119 5.15 8.78 -5.30
CA VAL A 119 4.15 7.70 -5.29
C VAL A 119 3.15 7.95 -4.16
N ILE A 120 1.87 7.97 -4.48
CA ILE A 120 0.80 8.20 -3.52
C ILE A 120 -0.06 6.95 -3.39
N ILE A 121 -0.18 6.47 -2.16
CA ILE A 121 -0.95 5.28 -1.81
C ILE A 121 -2.11 5.70 -0.91
N TYR A 122 -3.33 5.47 -1.41
CA TYR A 122 -4.55 5.75 -0.66
C TYR A 122 -5.09 4.49 0.02
N VAL A 123 -5.12 4.51 1.34
CA VAL A 123 -5.49 3.36 2.19
C VAL A 123 -6.91 3.49 2.76
N ALA A 124 -7.51 4.68 2.73
CA ALA A 124 -8.86 4.89 3.25
C ALA A 124 -9.96 4.43 2.29
N SER A 125 -11.09 4.01 2.86
CA SER A 125 -12.26 3.51 2.12
C SER A 125 -13.03 4.60 1.36
N PHE A 126 -12.75 5.87 1.62
CA PHE A 126 -13.39 7.02 0.97
C PHE A 126 -12.43 7.67 -0.01
N LYS A 127 -12.90 8.03 -1.22
CA LYS A 127 -12.10 8.86 -2.14
C LYS A 127 -11.99 10.27 -1.56
N ASN A 128 -10.86 10.61 -0.94
CA ASN A 128 -10.61 11.98 -0.48
C ASN A 128 -9.47 12.69 -1.25
N VAL A 129 -9.12 12.21 -2.44
CA VAL A 129 -8.18 12.87 -3.35
C VAL A 129 -8.86 13.10 -4.69
N ASP A 130 -8.59 14.25 -5.29
CA ASP A 130 -8.98 14.54 -6.66
C ASP A 130 -7.96 13.89 -7.59
N ASP A 131 -8.29 12.69 -8.07
CA ASP A 131 -7.43 11.89 -8.93
C ASP A 131 -6.96 12.68 -10.18
N ALA A 132 -7.81 13.57 -10.71
CA ALA A 132 -7.53 14.31 -11.94
C ALA A 132 -6.50 15.42 -11.73
N GLU A 133 -6.59 16.15 -10.61
CA GLU A 133 -5.60 17.18 -10.27
C GLU A 133 -4.27 16.55 -9.84
N LEU A 134 -4.31 15.43 -9.12
CA LEU A 134 -3.10 14.76 -8.67
C LEU A 134 -2.24 14.24 -9.83
N LEU A 135 -2.89 13.67 -10.86
CA LEU A 135 -2.22 13.13 -12.04
C LEU A 135 -1.63 14.20 -12.97
N LYS A 136 -1.95 15.49 -12.77
CA LYS A 136 -1.29 16.60 -13.49
C LYS A 136 0.13 16.85 -13.00
N ILE A 137 0.44 16.45 -11.76
CA ILE A 137 1.78 16.61 -11.19
C ILE A 137 2.71 15.63 -11.90
N LYS A 138 3.82 16.16 -12.42
CA LYS A 138 4.74 15.40 -13.28
C LYS A 138 5.28 14.16 -12.57
N GLY A 139 5.11 13.01 -13.22
CA GLY A 139 5.67 11.72 -12.79
C GLY A 139 5.01 11.12 -11.54
N VAL A 140 3.96 11.74 -10.99
CA VAL A 140 3.25 11.19 -9.84
C VAL A 140 2.55 9.89 -10.22
N GLN A 141 2.71 8.89 -9.37
CA GLN A 141 1.99 7.61 -9.49
C GLN A 141 0.98 7.53 -8.37
N TYR A 142 -0.24 7.12 -8.68
CA TYR A 142 -1.33 7.11 -7.73
C TYR A 142 -2.00 5.74 -7.65
N VAL A 143 -2.12 5.22 -6.44
CA VAL A 143 -2.79 3.96 -6.12
C VAL A 143 -4.07 4.27 -5.33
N PRO A 144 -5.25 4.26 -5.99
CA PRO A 144 -6.50 4.76 -5.39
C PRO A 144 -7.13 3.84 -4.35
N LEU A 145 -6.92 2.52 -4.46
CA LEU A 145 -7.68 1.52 -3.69
C LEU A 145 -6.78 0.33 -3.34
N VAL A 146 -6.55 0.13 -2.04
CA VAL A 146 -5.82 -1.03 -1.51
C VAL A 146 -6.74 -2.18 -1.07
N GLY A 147 -8.05 -1.99 -1.03
CA GLY A 147 -9.00 -2.97 -0.46
C GLY A 147 -8.91 -4.37 -1.07
N LYS A 148 -8.72 -4.48 -2.39
CA LYS A 148 -8.52 -5.78 -3.07
C LYS A 148 -7.23 -6.46 -2.63
N VAL A 149 -6.16 -5.69 -2.43
CA VAL A 149 -4.87 -6.18 -1.93
C VAL A 149 -5.02 -6.66 -0.49
N THR A 150 -5.80 -5.95 0.34
CA THR A 150 -6.11 -6.37 1.70
C THR A 150 -6.78 -7.75 1.75
N VAL A 151 -7.78 -8.00 0.91
CA VAL A 151 -8.46 -9.31 0.84
C VAL A 151 -7.47 -10.41 0.44
N ALA A 152 -6.71 -10.20 -0.63
CA ALA A 152 -5.71 -11.17 -1.07
C ALA A 152 -4.64 -11.45 0.01
N MET A 153 -4.22 -10.43 0.76
CA MET A 153 -3.28 -10.59 1.87
C MET A 153 -3.88 -11.35 3.06
N LEU A 154 -5.17 -11.18 3.36
CA LEU A 154 -5.86 -11.97 4.38
C LEU A 154 -5.97 -13.44 3.99
N GLU A 155 -6.30 -13.74 2.72
CA GLU A 155 -6.33 -15.11 2.20
C GLU A 155 -4.93 -15.76 2.26
N ARG A 156 -3.89 -15.03 1.86
CA ARG A 156 -2.49 -15.48 2.01
C ARG A 156 -2.15 -15.75 3.47
N ASN A 157 -2.53 -14.85 4.39
CA ASN A 157 -2.26 -15.01 5.82
C ASN A 157 -3.00 -16.22 6.40
N LEU A 158 -4.22 -16.51 5.96
CA LEU A 158 -4.97 -17.71 6.34
C LEU A 158 -4.24 -18.99 5.91
N LEU A 159 -3.77 -19.06 4.67
CA LEU A 159 -2.98 -20.21 4.19
C LEU A 159 -1.69 -20.37 5.00
N ARG A 160 -0.99 -19.28 5.31
CA ARG A 160 0.21 -19.31 6.16
C ARG A 160 -0.06 -19.82 7.58
N LEU A 161 -1.19 -19.44 8.18
CA LEU A 161 -1.60 -19.97 9.48
C LEU A 161 -1.86 -21.48 9.42
N TYR A 162 -2.55 -21.93 8.37
CA TYR A 162 -2.78 -23.35 8.16
C TYR A 162 -1.46 -24.13 7.99
N GLU A 163 -0.54 -23.62 7.16
CA GLU A 163 0.80 -24.19 6.98
C GLU A 163 1.59 -24.28 8.29
N ASN A 164 1.58 -23.22 9.10
CA ASN A 164 2.41 -23.15 10.30
C ASN A 164 1.88 -23.99 11.46
N PHE A 165 0.55 -24.14 11.60
CA PHE A 165 -0.05 -24.73 12.79
C PHE A 165 -0.82 -26.03 12.55
N HIS A 166 -1.23 -26.31 11.31
CA HIS A 166 -2.10 -27.44 10.99
C HIS A 166 -1.56 -28.36 9.89
N TRP A 167 -0.65 -27.86 9.04
CA TRP A 167 0.04 -28.69 8.07
C TRP A 167 1.15 -29.48 8.75
N LYS A 168 0.87 -30.74 9.07
CA LYS A 168 1.92 -31.70 9.40
C LYS A 168 2.59 -32.12 8.09
N PRO A 169 3.87 -31.80 7.85
CA PRO A 169 4.55 -32.36 6.68
C PRO A 169 4.43 -33.89 6.76
N LYS A 170 3.99 -34.52 5.66
CA LYS A 170 4.10 -35.98 5.55
C LYS A 170 5.56 -36.32 5.83
N LYS A 171 5.83 -37.23 6.77
CA LYS A 171 7.14 -37.88 6.89
C LYS A 171 7.39 -38.63 5.58
N VAL A 172 7.97 -37.94 4.61
CA VAL A 172 8.65 -38.60 3.50
C VAL A 172 9.93 -39.11 4.16
N TRP A 173 10.21 -40.41 4.05
CA TRP A 173 11.32 -41.16 4.68
C TRP A 173 11.05 -41.70 6.09
N GLN A 174 10.37 -42.85 6.15
CA GLN A 174 10.69 -43.98 7.04
C GLN A 174 10.63 -45.28 6.23
#